data_AF-A0A090T923-F1
#
_entry.id   AF-A0A090T923-F1
#
_cell.length_a   1.000
_cell.length_b   1.000
_cell.length_c   1.000
_cell.angle_alpha   90.00
_cell.angle_beta   90.00
_cell.angle_gamma   90.00
#
_symmetry.space_group_name_H-M   'P 1'
#
loop_
_entity.id
_entity.type
_entity.pdbx_description
1 polymer ?
#
loop_
_entity_poly.entity_id
_entity_poly.type
_entity_poly.pdbx_seq_one_letter_code
_entity_poly.pdbx_strand_id
1 'polypeptide(L)'
;MNKDYSRNLIGYGANPPHPKWPNNARIAVSFVLNYEEGGERCILHGDDESEAFLSEIPAATPIKGERHISMESIYEYGSRAGVWRVLRLFEQYDIPLTIFAVAMAVERYPEVAKAMKEAGHEICSHGYRWIDYQYMDESEERDHMAKAISIIKEVTGERPVVGTPDVPVLIPAVSSLKKAASCMTLMLTMMTFRIGIQRQADLSW
;
A
#
# COMPACT_ATOMS: atom_id res chain seq x y z
N MET A 1 36.37 -13.34 6.56
CA MET A 1 34.97 -12.96 6.27
C MET A 1 34.92 -12.39 4.86
N ASN A 2 34.01 -12.90 4.03
CA ASN A 2 33.87 -12.46 2.64
C ASN A 2 33.52 -10.97 2.63
N LYS A 3 34.38 -10.12 2.06
CA LYS A 3 34.18 -8.65 2.06
C LYS A 3 33.02 -8.21 1.16
N ASP A 4 32.45 -9.13 0.37
CA ASP A 4 31.42 -8.87 -0.65
C ASP A 4 30.00 -9.32 -0.24
N TYR A 5 29.71 -9.47 1.06
CA TYR A 5 28.35 -9.78 1.51
C TYR A 5 27.47 -8.53 1.47
N SER A 6 26.56 -8.46 0.48
CA SER A 6 25.75 -7.27 0.16
C SER A 6 24.60 -6.97 1.11
N ARG A 7 24.38 -7.77 2.17
CA ARG A 7 23.29 -7.59 3.14
C ARG A 7 23.81 -7.04 4.46
N ASN A 8 23.20 -5.95 4.94
CA ASN A 8 23.46 -5.45 6.29
C ASN A 8 22.57 -6.18 7.32
N LEU A 9 23.09 -7.23 7.94
CA LEU A 9 22.40 -7.94 9.02
C LEU A 9 22.58 -7.29 10.41
N ILE A 10 23.50 -6.33 10.54
CA ILE A 10 23.84 -5.72 11.83
C ILE A 10 22.90 -4.55 12.14
N GLY A 11 22.63 -3.70 11.15
CA GLY A 11 21.83 -2.50 11.34
C GLY A 11 22.39 -1.61 12.45
N TYR A 12 21.55 -1.28 13.45
CA TYR A 12 21.96 -0.50 14.62
C TYR A 12 22.54 -1.34 15.78
N GLY A 13 22.51 -2.68 15.68
CA GLY A 13 22.91 -3.56 16.78
C GLY A 13 22.16 -3.29 18.08
N ALA A 14 22.84 -3.45 19.22
CA ALA A 14 22.26 -3.27 20.55
C ALA A 14 21.93 -1.81 20.92
N ASN A 15 22.35 -0.83 20.11
CA ASN A 15 22.31 0.60 20.46
C ASN A 15 21.53 1.41 19.40
N PRO A 16 20.22 1.20 19.25
CA PRO A 16 19.41 2.00 18.35
C PRO A 16 19.35 3.47 18.78
N PRO A 17 19.31 4.42 17.83
CA PRO A 17 19.18 5.83 18.17
C PRO A 17 17.80 6.11 18.79
N HIS A 18 17.77 6.97 19.81
CA HIS A 18 16.50 7.45 20.36
C HIS A 18 15.78 8.33 19.32
N PRO A 19 14.52 8.01 18.94
CA PRO A 19 13.86 8.65 17.80
C PRO A 19 13.46 10.11 18.06
N LYS A 20 13.26 10.49 19.33
CA LYS A 20 12.83 11.84 19.75
C LYS A 20 11.56 12.26 19.01
N TRP A 21 10.52 11.42 19.09
CA TRP A 21 9.25 11.68 18.45
C TRP A 21 8.62 12.99 18.92
N PRO A 22 7.82 13.66 18.05
CA PRO A 22 7.05 14.84 18.45
C PRO A 22 6.27 14.58 19.74
N ASN A 23 6.15 15.61 20.57
CA ASN A 23 5.43 15.55 21.86
C ASN A 23 5.94 14.46 22.82
N ASN A 24 7.20 14.03 22.66
CA ASN A 24 7.81 12.96 23.47
C ASN A 24 7.01 11.64 23.43
N ALA A 25 6.36 11.36 22.29
CA ALA A 25 5.61 10.13 22.10
C ALA A 25 6.51 8.89 22.29
N ARG A 26 5.97 7.86 22.93
CA ARG A 26 6.70 6.60 23.20
C ARG A 26 6.70 5.64 22.02
N ILE A 27 5.76 5.81 21.10
CA ILE A 27 5.57 5.00 19.90
C ILE A 27 5.09 5.89 18.77
N ALA A 28 5.51 5.57 17.54
CA ALA A 28 4.89 6.08 16.32
C ALA A 28 4.12 4.93 15.67
N VAL A 29 2.87 5.18 15.31
CA VAL A 29 2.03 4.22 14.59
C VAL A 29 1.77 4.79 13.19
N SER A 30 2.07 4.00 12.16
CA SER A 30 1.82 4.36 10.77
C SER A 30 0.79 3.40 10.20
N PHE A 31 -0.41 3.92 9.94
CA PHE A 31 -1.45 3.18 9.24
C PHE A 31 -1.28 3.36 7.74
N VAL A 32 -1.16 2.23 7.04
CA VAL A 32 -0.99 2.20 5.59
C VAL A 32 -2.20 1.54 4.97
N LEU A 33 -2.84 2.24 4.03
CA LEU A 33 -3.93 1.72 3.22
C LEU A 33 -3.42 1.48 1.82
N ASN A 34 -3.38 0.22 1.37
CA ASN A 34 -3.05 -0.09 -0.02
C ASN A 34 -4.28 0.12 -0.90
N TYR A 35 -4.08 0.73 -2.06
CA TYR A 35 -5.09 0.85 -3.11
C TYR A 35 -4.52 0.24 -4.40
N GLU A 36 -4.87 -1.02 -4.61
CA GLU A 36 -4.29 -1.92 -5.62
C GLU A 36 -5.36 -2.36 -6.64
N GLU A 37 -6.63 -2.22 -6.28
CA GLU A 37 -7.80 -2.67 -7.01
C GLU A 37 -7.96 -1.95 -8.36
N GLY A 38 -7.82 -2.71 -9.45
CA GLY A 38 -7.75 -2.25 -10.83
C GLY A 38 -6.32 -2.15 -11.38
N GLY A 39 -5.30 -2.47 -10.57
CA GLY A 39 -3.89 -2.49 -10.95
C GLY A 39 -3.23 -3.88 -10.90
N GLU A 40 -3.94 -4.88 -10.36
CA GLU A 40 -3.53 -6.28 -10.23
C GLU A 40 -3.33 -7.02 -11.55
N ARG A 41 -2.95 -8.30 -11.49
CA ARG A 41 -2.84 -9.14 -12.68
C ARG A 41 -4.21 -9.43 -13.31
N CYS A 42 -4.35 -9.07 -14.57
CA CYS A 42 -5.51 -9.42 -15.38
C CYS A 42 -5.11 -9.39 -16.86
N ILE A 43 -5.64 -10.33 -17.66
CA ILE A 43 -5.41 -10.31 -19.11
C ILE A 43 -5.91 -9.02 -19.78
N LEU A 44 -6.86 -8.32 -19.16
CA LEU A 44 -7.34 -7.01 -19.62
C LEU A 44 -6.31 -5.88 -19.42
N HIS A 45 -5.30 -6.12 -18.59
CA HIS A 45 -4.19 -5.20 -18.32
C HIS A 45 -2.95 -5.53 -19.15
N GLY A 46 -2.99 -6.61 -19.94
CA GLY A 46 -1.89 -7.09 -20.77
C GLY A 46 -1.04 -8.19 -20.13
N ASP A 47 -1.44 -8.71 -18.96
CA ASP A 47 -0.74 -9.82 -18.31
C ASP A 47 -1.10 -11.17 -18.97
N ASP A 48 -0.28 -12.19 -18.77
CA ASP A 48 -0.49 -13.52 -19.36
C ASP A 48 -1.33 -14.46 -18.48
N GLU A 49 -1.75 -14.01 -17.29
CA GLU A 49 -2.51 -14.78 -16.32
C GLU A 49 -3.41 -13.90 -15.43
N SER A 50 -4.38 -14.54 -14.76
CA SER A 50 -5.22 -13.90 -13.74
C SER A 50 -4.51 -13.75 -12.39
N GLU A 51 -4.96 -12.78 -11.58
CA GLU A 51 -4.54 -12.67 -10.18
C GLU A 51 -4.88 -13.92 -9.34
N ALA A 52 -4.07 -14.14 -8.30
CA ALA A 52 -4.20 -15.24 -7.34
C ALA A 52 -3.84 -14.83 -5.89
N PHE A 53 -3.27 -13.65 -5.69
CA PHE A 53 -2.76 -13.20 -4.40
C PHE A 53 -3.80 -12.40 -3.61
N LEU A 54 -3.64 -12.38 -2.27
CA LEU A 54 -4.41 -11.60 -1.28
C LEU A 54 -5.94 -11.53 -1.47
N SER A 55 -6.59 -12.66 -1.77
CA SER A 55 -8.04 -12.72 -1.87
C SER A 55 -8.67 -13.67 -0.85
N GLU A 56 -10.01 -13.71 -0.83
CA GLU A 56 -10.79 -14.68 -0.07
C GLU A 56 -10.74 -16.11 -0.65
N ILE A 57 -9.89 -16.36 -1.66
CA ILE A 57 -9.65 -17.66 -2.27
C ILE A 57 -8.21 -18.08 -1.92
N PRO A 58 -7.94 -18.66 -0.72
CA PRO A 58 -6.58 -18.86 -0.22
C PRO A 58 -5.72 -19.79 -1.08
N ALA A 59 -6.35 -20.68 -1.84
CA ALA A 59 -5.70 -21.64 -2.72
C ALA A 59 -5.85 -21.28 -4.20
N ALA A 60 -6.16 -20.01 -4.51
CA ALA A 60 -6.18 -19.56 -5.90
C ALA A 60 -4.81 -19.77 -6.55
N THR A 61 -4.85 -20.24 -7.79
CA THR A 61 -3.68 -20.29 -8.68
C THR A 61 -3.96 -19.38 -9.87
N PRO A 62 -2.93 -18.71 -10.43
CA PRO A 62 -3.12 -17.95 -11.65
C PRO A 62 -3.67 -18.83 -12.78
N ILE A 63 -4.63 -18.30 -13.54
CA ILE A 63 -5.19 -18.99 -14.69
C ILE A 63 -4.57 -18.36 -15.94
N LYS A 64 -3.75 -19.12 -16.66
CA LYS A 64 -3.03 -18.64 -17.83
C LYS A 64 -3.98 -18.32 -18.99
N GLY A 65 -3.83 -17.13 -19.56
CA GLY A 65 -4.55 -16.67 -20.74
C GLY A 65 -6.04 -16.39 -20.53
N GLU A 66 -6.52 -16.47 -19.28
CA GLU A 66 -7.94 -16.42 -18.96
C GLU A 66 -8.23 -15.41 -17.85
N ARG A 67 -9.49 -14.98 -17.79
CA ARG A 67 -10.00 -14.20 -16.67
C ARG A 67 -10.42 -15.11 -15.53
N HIS A 68 -10.17 -14.67 -14.30
CA HIS A 68 -10.72 -15.29 -13.10
C HIS A 68 -11.82 -14.38 -12.53
N ILE A 69 -13.04 -14.56 -13.02
CA ILE A 69 -14.18 -13.66 -12.74
C ILE A 69 -14.46 -13.49 -11.24
N SER A 70 -14.34 -14.56 -10.45
CA SER A 70 -14.51 -14.48 -8.99
C SER A 70 -13.42 -13.64 -8.32
N MET A 71 -12.17 -13.75 -8.78
CA MET A 71 -11.06 -12.95 -8.28
C MET A 71 -11.28 -11.47 -8.57
N GLU A 72 -11.65 -11.14 -9.82
CA GLU A 72 -11.95 -9.77 -10.23
C GLU A 72 -13.07 -9.17 -9.37
N SER A 73 -14.15 -9.91 -9.12
CA SER A 73 -15.24 -9.44 -8.26
C SER A 73 -14.80 -9.20 -6.80
N ILE A 74 -13.80 -9.94 -6.29
CA ILE A 74 -13.24 -9.71 -4.95
C ILE A 74 -12.44 -8.42 -4.92
N TYR A 75 -11.60 -8.17 -5.93
CA TYR A 75 -10.87 -6.91 -6.08
C TYR A 75 -11.83 -5.73 -6.24
N GLU A 76 -12.87 -5.87 -7.05
CA GLU A 76 -13.90 -4.83 -7.21
C GLU A 76 -14.58 -4.46 -5.88
N TYR A 77 -14.67 -5.36 -4.90
CA TYR A 77 -15.22 -5.01 -3.58
C TYR A 77 -14.39 -3.93 -2.88
N GLY A 78 -13.06 -4.01 -2.95
CA GLY A 78 -12.15 -3.06 -2.33
C GLY A 78 -12.41 -1.65 -2.87
N SER A 79 -12.37 -1.47 -4.19
CA SER A 79 -12.59 -0.17 -4.84
C SER A 79 -14.04 0.34 -4.72
N ARG A 80 -15.04 -0.55 -4.80
CA ARG A 80 -16.47 -0.14 -4.79
C ARG A 80 -17.00 0.16 -3.39
N ALA A 81 -16.54 -0.57 -2.37
CA ALA A 81 -17.15 -0.54 -1.05
C ALA A 81 -16.14 -0.50 0.12
N GLY A 82 -15.06 -1.29 0.04
CA GLY A 82 -14.04 -1.39 1.09
C GLY A 82 -13.42 -0.04 1.41
N VAL A 83 -12.96 0.67 0.38
CA VAL A 83 -12.28 1.97 0.49
C VAL A 83 -13.08 2.99 1.27
N TRP A 84 -14.35 3.17 0.90
CA TRP A 84 -15.22 4.15 1.53
C TRP A 84 -15.51 3.81 3.00
N ARG A 85 -15.56 2.53 3.35
CA ARG A 85 -15.74 2.10 4.74
C ARG A 85 -14.51 2.42 5.58
N VAL A 86 -13.32 2.15 5.06
CA VAL A 86 -12.05 2.44 5.76
C VAL A 86 -11.85 3.94 5.90
N LEU A 87 -12.03 4.73 4.84
CA LEU A 87 -11.85 6.18 4.90
C LEU A 87 -12.77 6.83 5.95
N ARG A 88 -14.06 6.45 5.99
CA ARG A 88 -14.98 6.94 7.02
C ARG A 88 -14.56 6.55 8.44
N LEU A 89 -13.96 5.37 8.62
CA LEU A 89 -13.48 4.94 9.94
C LEU A 89 -12.32 5.82 10.39
N PHE A 90 -11.36 6.10 9.52
CA PHE A 90 -10.20 6.93 9.85
C PHE A 90 -10.58 8.40 10.06
N GLU A 91 -11.55 8.90 9.29
CA GLU A 91 -12.17 10.22 9.49
C GLU A 91 -12.83 10.32 10.88
N GLN A 92 -13.58 9.29 11.31
CA GLN A 92 -14.25 9.29 12.63
C GLN A 92 -13.29 9.46 13.81
N TYR A 93 -12.04 8.99 13.66
CA TYR A 93 -11.03 9.07 14.71
C TYR A 93 -9.99 10.17 14.49
N ASP A 94 -10.12 10.96 13.42
CA ASP A 94 -9.14 11.99 13.02
C ASP A 94 -7.71 11.41 12.93
N ILE A 95 -7.58 10.23 12.33
CA ILE A 95 -6.30 9.52 12.16
C ILE A 95 -5.85 9.64 10.69
N PRO A 96 -4.65 10.19 10.42
CA PRO A 96 -4.13 10.24 9.06
C PRO A 96 -3.67 8.87 8.56
N LEU A 97 -3.83 8.65 7.26
CA LEU A 97 -3.33 7.49 6.53
C LEU A 97 -2.19 7.89 5.59
N THR A 98 -1.27 6.94 5.36
CA THR A 98 -0.45 6.92 4.14
C THR A 98 -1.08 5.92 3.18
N ILE A 99 -1.43 6.38 1.98
CA ILE A 99 -2.01 5.56 0.91
C ILE A 99 -0.88 5.03 0.04
N PHE A 100 -0.79 3.72 -0.10
CA PHE A 100 0.08 3.08 -1.08
C PHE A 100 -0.74 2.85 -2.35
N ALA A 101 -0.62 3.80 -3.29
CA ALA A 101 -1.44 3.86 -4.49
C ALA A 101 -0.71 3.26 -5.70
N VAL A 102 -1.27 2.18 -6.23
CA VAL A 102 -0.87 1.65 -7.54
C VAL A 102 -1.39 2.60 -8.60
N ALA A 103 -0.51 3.10 -9.47
CA ALA A 103 -0.88 4.19 -10.36
C ALA A 103 -1.98 3.82 -11.36
N MET A 104 -1.97 2.59 -11.91
CA MET A 104 -3.07 2.12 -12.77
C MET A 104 -4.41 2.07 -12.03
N ALA A 105 -4.42 1.67 -10.75
CA ALA A 105 -5.64 1.61 -9.94
C ALA A 105 -6.27 3.01 -9.76
N VAL A 106 -5.45 4.02 -9.41
CA VAL A 106 -5.94 5.40 -9.25
C VAL A 106 -6.22 6.10 -10.57
N GLU A 107 -5.60 5.69 -11.68
CA GLU A 107 -5.96 6.14 -13.03
C GLU A 107 -7.37 5.68 -13.42
N ARG A 108 -7.76 4.45 -13.02
CA ARG A 108 -9.09 3.91 -13.27
C ARG A 108 -10.18 4.53 -12.39
N TYR A 109 -9.83 4.98 -11.19
CA TYR A 109 -10.77 5.67 -10.30
C TYR A 109 -10.19 6.96 -9.70
N PRO A 110 -10.02 8.03 -10.50
CA PRO A 110 -9.36 9.26 -10.04
C PRO A 110 -10.07 9.93 -8.86
N GLU A 111 -11.39 9.81 -8.74
CA GLU A 111 -12.19 10.43 -7.69
C GLU A 111 -11.85 9.88 -6.30
N VAL A 112 -11.47 8.60 -6.18
CA VAL A 112 -11.09 8.04 -4.87
C VAL A 112 -9.76 8.60 -4.39
N ALA A 113 -8.81 8.79 -5.29
CA ALA A 113 -7.51 9.39 -4.96
C ALA A 113 -7.65 10.86 -4.58
N LYS A 114 -8.55 11.60 -5.26
CA LYS A 114 -8.92 12.97 -4.88
C LYS A 114 -9.55 13.01 -3.50
N ALA A 115 -10.50 12.12 -3.20
CA ALA A 115 -11.13 12.06 -1.88
C ALA A 115 -10.12 11.75 -0.77
N MET A 116 -9.17 10.83 -0.99
CA MET A 116 -8.09 10.55 -0.04
C MET A 116 -7.21 11.78 0.21
N LYS A 117 -6.88 12.52 -0.84
CA LYS A 117 -6.10 13.76 -0.74
C LYS A 117 -6.87 14.86 0.00
N GLU A 118 -8.14 15.07 -0.34
CA GLU A 118 -9.02 16.05 0.29
C GLU A 118 -9.21 15.76 1.79
N ALA A 119 -9.20 14.49 2.18
CA ALA A 119 -9.19 14.04 3.58
C ALA A 119 -7.83 14.22 4.30
N GLY A 120 -6.82 14.77 3.62
CA GLY A 120 -5.49 15.05 4.19
C GLY A 120 -4.59 13.82 4.32
N HIS A 121 -4.89 12.72 3.62
CA HIS A 121 -4.03 11.53 3.60
C HIS A 121 -2.85 11.72 2.63
N GLU A 122 -1.70 11.14 2.98
CA GLU A 122 -0.51 11.16 2.15
C GLU A 122 -0.64 10.15 1.01
N ILE A 123 -0.37 10.55 -0.24
CA ILE A 123 -0.33 9.62 -1.37
C ILE A 123 1.12 9.23 -1.67
N CYS A 124 1.42 7.96 -1.44
CA CYS A 124 2.70 7.32 -1.71
C CYS A 124 2.57 6.42 -2.95
N SER A 125 3.58 6.45 -3.82
CA SER A 125 3.63 5.55 -4.98
C SER A 125 3.77 4.10 -4.53
N HIS A 126 2.98 3.22 -5.11
CA HIS A 126 3.04 1.76 -4.95
C HIS A 126 3.22 1.06 -6.31
N GLY A 127 4.06 1.65 -7.17
CA GLY A 127 4.32 1.16 -8.52
C GLY A 127 3.27 1.56 -9.56
N TYR A 128 3.54 1.26 -10.83
CA TYR A 128 2.57 1.48 -11.91
C TYR A 128 1.52 0.37 -11.94
N ARG A 129 2.00 -0.87 -11.83
CA ARG A 129 1.25 -2.12 -11.76
C ARG A 129 1.48 -2.79 -10.42
N TRP A 130 0.50 -3.58 -9.98
CA TRP A 130 0.63 -4.48 -8.84
C TRP A 130 0.93 -5.89 -9.37
N ILE A 131 2.22 -6.15 -9.62
CA ILE A 131 2.76 -7.36 -10.22
C ILE A 131 4.13 -7.64 -9.57
N ASP A 132 4.70 -8.82 -9.82
CA ASP A 132 6.06 -9.15 -9.39
C ASP A 132 7.10 -8.57 -10.35
N TYR A 133 7.95 -7.67 -9.87
CA TYR A 133 9.05 -7.04 -10.62
C TYR A 133 10.36 -7.83 -10.53
N GLN A 134 10.44 -8.94 -9.79
CA GLN A 134 11.67 -9.73 -9.56
C GLN A 134 12.40 -10.14 -10.84
N TYR A 135 11.68 -10.33 -11.94
CA TYR A 135 12.22 -10.75 -13.24
C TYR A 135 12.06 -9.71 -14.34
N MET A 136 11.62 -8.49 -14.00
CA MET A 136 11.48 -7.40 -14.96
C MET A 136 12.85 -6.82 -15.33
N ASP A 137 13.01 -6.42 -16.59
CA ASP A 137 14.20 -5.72 -17.04
C ASP A 137 14.31 -4.34 -16.36
N GLU A 138 15.51 -3.93 -15.96
CA GLU A 138 15.74 -2.66 -15.24
C GLU A 138 15.19 -1.43 -16.01
N SER A 139 15.28 -1.45 -17.34
CA SER A 139 14.73 -0.37 -18.17
C SER A 139 13.21 -0.30 -18.09
N GLU A 140 12.54 -1.44 -18.09
CA GLU A 140 11.08 -1.52 -18.01
C GLU A 140 10.59 -1.12 -16.61
N GLU A 141 11.26 -1.58 -15.55
CA GLU A 141 10.96 -1.17 -14.18
C GLU A 141 11.11 0.35 -14.01
N ARG A 142 12.16 0.94 -14.60
CA ARG A 142 12.39 2.39 -14.59
C ARG A 142 11.28 3.15 -15.31
N ASP A 143 10.81 2.63 -16.44
CA ASP A 143 9.70 3.22 -17.20
C ASP A 143 8.38 3.12 -16.41
N HIS A 144 8.12 1.98 -15.76
CA HIS A 144 7.00 1.81 -14.84
C HIS A 144 7.06 2.81 -13.67
N MET A 145 8.23 3.01 -13.07
CA MET A 145 8.41 4.00 -12.01
C MET A 145 8.11 5.43 -12.50
N ALA A 146 8.64 5.81 -13.66
CA ALA A 146 8.40 7.13 -14.24
C ALA A 146 6.91 7.34 -14.56
N LYS A 147 6.26 6.32 -15.12
CA LYS A 147 4.82 6.33 -15.44
C LYS A 147 3.97 6.46 -14.17
N ALA A 148 4.28 5.70 -13.12
CA ALA A 148 3.58 5.77 -11.85
C ALA A 148 3.61 7.17 -11.26
N ILE A 149 4.79 7.79 -11.26
CA ILE A 149 4.97 9.15 -10.77
C ILE A 149 4.18 10.17 -11.59
N SER A 150 4.16 10.03 -12.93
CA SER A 150 3.40 10.94 -13.80
C SER A 150 1.90 10.85 -13.52
N ILE A 151 1.36 9.63 -13.54
CA ILE A 151 -0.07 9.39 -13.36
C ILE A 151 -0.54 9.89 -11.99
N ILE A 152 0.16 9.52 -10.90
CA ILE A 152 -0.25 9.95 -9.57
C ILE A 152 -0.17 11.49 -9.46
N LYS A 153 0.83 12.12 -10.07
CA LYS A 153 0.92 13.58 -10.13
C LYS A 153 -0.24 14.20 -10.90
N GLU A 154 -0.65 13.61 -12.02
CA GLU A 154 -1.77 14.09 -12.82
C GLU A 154 -3.10 13.95 -12.08
N VAL A 155 -3.32 12.81 -11.40
CA VAL A 155 -4.57 12.53 -10.67
C VAL A 155 -4.69 13.37 -9.39
N THR A 156 -3.60 13.49 -8.63
CA THR A 156 -3.62 14.13 -7.31
C THR A 156 -3.15 15.59 -7.34
N GLY A 157 -2.55 16.05 -8.43
CA GLY A 157 -1.96 17.39 -8.57
C GLY A 157 -0.59 17.55 -7.89
N GLU A 158 -0.11 16.55 -7.17
CA GLU A 158 1.17 16.58 -6.46
C GLU A 158 2.01 15.36 -6.80
N ARG A 159 3.33 15.58 -6.91
CA ARG A 159 4.24 14.46 -7.13
C ARG A 159 4.14 13.54 -5.91
N PRO A 160 3.91 12.22 -6.10
CA PRO A 160 3.86 11.31 -4.97
C PRO A 160 5.19 11.32 -4.23
N VAL A 161 5.06 11.07 -2.94
CA VAL A 161 6.17 10.58 -2.16
C VAL A 161 6.64 9.24 -2.75
N VAL A 162 7.94 9.09 -2.92
CA VAL A 162 8.50 7.85 -3.47
C VAL A 162 8.50 6.76 -2.40
N GLY A 163 7.54 5.85 -2.49
CA GLY A 163 7.59 4.47 -1.97
C GLY A 163 7.82 3.51 -3.13
N THR A 164 8.50 2.39 -2.87
CA THR A 164 9.08 1.54 -3.92
C THR A 164 8.14 0.47 -4.49
N PRO A 165 8.40 0.04 -5.74
CA PRO A 165 7.63 -0.98 -6.46
C PRO A 165 7.82 -2.45 -6.06
N ASP A 166 8.77 -2.88 -5.20
CA ASP A 166 8.80 -4.27 -4.62
C ASP A 166 9.81 -4.48 -3.44
N VAL A 167 9.98 -3.46 -2.57
CA VAL A 167 10.93 -3.35 -1.40
C VAL A 167 12.45 -3.49 -1.71
N PRO A 168 13.39 -2.76 -1.05
CA PRO A 168 13.36 -1.53 -0.25
C PRO A 168 14.37 -0.47 -0.77
N VAL A 169 13.90 0.68 -1.24
CA VAL A 169 14.71 1.91 -1.32
C VAL A 169 14.08 2.95 -0.41
N LEU A 170 14.72 3.12 0.74
CA LEU A 170 14.72 4.28 1.62
C LEU A 170 13.78 5.42 1.19
N ILE A 171 12.62 5.42 1.82
CA ILE A 171 11.68 6.52 1.99
C ILE A 171 12.36 7.90 1.87
N PRO A 172 12.08 8.69 0.82
CA PRO A 172 12.42 10.12 0.80
C PRO A 172 11.25 11.02 1.26
N ALA A 173 10.08 10.49 1.66
CA ALA A 173 9.06 11.28 2.39
C ALA A 173 9.45 11.61 3.83
N VAL A 174 10.37 10.82 4.35
CA VAL A 174 10.68 10.79 5.76
C VAL A 174 11.89 11.70 6.02
N SER A 175 11.94 12.86 5.36
CA SER A 175 12.76 13.96 5.87
C SER A 175 12.26 14.45 7.25
N SER A 176 11.03 14.06 7.63
CA SER A 176 10.43 14.30 8.95
C SER A 176 10.55 13.15 9.96
N LEU A 177 10.83 11.90 9.55
CA LEU A 177 10.98 10.74 10.48
C LEU A 177 12.28 9.92 10.27
N LYS A 178 13.40 10.55 9.88
CA LYS A 178 14.74 9.90 9.86
C LYS A 178 15.28 9.47 11.24
N LYS A 179 14.40 9.27 12.22
CA LYS A 179 14.72 8.89 13.59
C LYS A 179 13.62 7.97 14.10
N ALA A 180 13.69 6.67 13.85
CA ALA A 180 12.52 5.80 14.05
C ALA A 180 12.84 4.32 14.33
N ALA A 181 13.57 4.00 15.39
CA ALA A 181 13.80 2.61 15.78
C ALA A 181 12.60 1.93 16.50
N SER A 182 11.35 2.40 16.31
CA SER A 182 10.13 1.79 16.91
C SER A 182 8.84 2.28 16.24
N CYS A 183 8.77 2.22 14.90
CA CYS A 183 7.50 2.43 14.19
C CYS A 183 6.79 1.08 14.00
N MET A 184 5.57 0.94 14.47
CA MET A 184 4.72 -0.21 14.13
C MET A 184 3.87 0.19 12.92
N THR A 185 4.14 -0.44 11.78
CA THR A 185 3.34 -0.25 10.56
C THR A 185 2.21 -1.28 10.56
N LEU A 186 0.96 -0.81 10.55
CA LEU A 186 -0.19 -1.66 10.31
C LEU A 186 -0.62 -1.48 8.86
N MET A 187 -0.41 -2.52 8.04
CA MET A 187 -0.92 -2.55 6.67
C MET A 187 -2.36 -3.05 6.67
N LEU A 188 -3.22 -2.25 6.05
CA LEU A 188 -4.62 -2.55 5.87
C LEU A 188 -4.86 -2.83 4.39
N THR A 189 -5.09 -4.11 4.06
CA THR A 189 -5.61 -4.51 2.75
C THR A 189 -7.13 -4.54 2.82
N MET A 190 -7.81 -3.90 1.86
CA MET A 190 -9.25 -3.61 1.96
C MET A 190 -10.15 -4.81 1.70
N MET A 191 -9.57 -5.96 1.33
CA MET A 191 -10.31 -7.15 0.91
C MET A 191 -10.93 -7.93 2.07
N THR A 192 -10.42 -7.80 3.30
CA THR A 192 -10.80 -8.63 4.46
C THR A 192 -11.07 -7.83 5.73
N PHE A 193 -11.80 -6.71 5.68
CA PHE A 193 -12.21 -6.03 6.91
C PHE A 193 -13.44 -6.70 7.56
N ARG A 194 -13.20 -7.80 8.29
CA ARG A 194 -14.11 -8.31 9.32
C ARG A 194 -13.51 -7.98 10.68
N ILE A 195 -13.69 -6.75 11.16
CA ILE A 195 -13.39 -6.43 12.56
C ILE A 195 -14.40 -7.21 13.41
N GLY A 196 -13.91 -8.24 14.09
CA GLY A 196 -14.60 -8.82 15.24
C GLY A 196 -14.61 -7.82 16.39
N ILE A 197 -15.55 -6.87 16.37
CA ILE A 197 -15.90 -6.10 17.56
C ILE A 197 -16.65 -7.07 18.47
N GLN A 198 -15.90 -7.78 19.32
CA GLN A 198 -16.46 -8.50 20.44
C GLN A 198 -17.01 -7.45 21.41
N ARG A 199 -18.27 -7.05 21.23
CA ARG A 199 -19.01 -6.22 22.19
C ARG A 199 -19.02 -6.98 23.52
N GLN A 200 -18.22 -6.56 24.48
CA GLN A 200 -18.61 -6.68 25.88
C GLN A 200 -19.76 -5.69 26.09
N ALA A 201 -20.98 -6.18 25.97
CA ALA A 201 -22.14 -5.50 26.51
C ALA A 201 -22.23 -5.88 27.99
N ASP A 202 -21.82 -4.97 28.86
CA ASP A 202 -22.25 -4.98 30.26
C ASP A 202 -23.75 -4.68 30.28
N LEU A 203 -24.54 -5.74 30.48
CA LEU A 203 -25.96 -5.67 30.82
C LEU A 203 -26.08 -5.90 32.33
N SER A 204 -26.18 -4.82 33.10
CA SER A 204 -26.79 -4.84 34.44
C SER A 204 -28.23 -4.36 34.31
N TRP A 205 -29.17 -5.20 34.72
CA TRP A 205 -30.58 -4.88 34.93
C TRP A 205 -30.77 -3.78 35.98
#